data_AF-A0A392RAB8-F1
#
_entry.id   AF-A0A392RAB8-F1
#
_cell.length_a   1.000
_cell.length_b   1.000
_cell.length_c   1.000
_cell.angle_alpha   90.00
_cell.angle_beta   90.00
_cell.angle_gamma   90.00
#
_symmetry.space_group_name_H-M   'P 1'
#
loop_
_entity.id
_entity.type
_entity.pdbx_description
1 polymer ?
#
loop_
_entity_poly.entity_id
_entity_poly.type
_entity_poly.pdbx_seq_one_letter_code
_entity_poly.pdbx_strand_id
1 'polypeptide(L)'
;MLESLYLNDNQLVGEIPSSIGDLLSLLVCNVSNNKLIGTVPDTTTFRKMDLTNFAGNNGLCRVGTNHCHPSLTSSHHEKPMKDGLSREKIVSIVSGV
;
A
#
# COMPACT_ATOMS: atom_id res chain seq x y z
N MET A 1 -6.72 -1.40 20.37
CA MET A 1 -7.44 -1.02 19.12
C MET A 1 -6.55 -0.14 18.25
N LEU A 2 -6.52 -0.28 16.91
CA LEU A 2 -5.78 0.65 16.04
C LEU A 2 -6.74 1.50 15.23
N GLU A 3 -6.65 2.82 15.39
CA GLU A 3 -7.55 3.78 14.73
C GLU A 3 -6.84 4.65 13.69
N SER A 4 -5.55 4.93 13.90
CA SER A 4 -4.77 5.81 13.02
C SER A 4 -3.40 5.21 12.77
N LEU A 5 -3.03 5.11 11.49
CA LEU A 5 -1.73 4.66 11.02
C LEU A 5 -1.12 5.73 10.11
N TYR A 6 -0.05 6.38 10.54
CA TYR A 6 0.68 7.37 9.76
C TYR A 6 2.07 6.82 9.42
N LEU A 7 2.31 6.61 8.14
CA LEU A 7 3.54 6.12 7.55
C LEU A 7 4.00 6.99 6.37
N ASN A 8 3.41 8.19 6.21
CA ASN A 8 3.73 9.11 5.15
C ASN A 8 5.20 9.59 5.20
N ASP A 9 5.70 10.06 4.05
CA ASP A 9 7.04 10.64 3.91
C ASP A 9 8.18 9.69 4.33
N ASN A 10 8.03 8.42 3.95
CA ASN A 10 9.02 7.39 4.18
C ASN A 10 9.57 6.84 2.85
N GLN A 11 10.38 5.80 2.95
CA GLN A 11 10.93 5.10 1.79
C GLN A 11 10.43 3.65 1.74
N LEU A 12 9.19 3.41 2.16
CA LEU A 12 8.56 2.09 2.11
C LEU A 12 8.39 1.65 0.66
N VAL A 13 8.61 0.37 0.41
CA VAL A 13 8.54 -0.28 -0.91
C VAL A 13 7.64 -1.51 -0.83
N GLY A 14 7.21 -2.02 -1.98
CA GLY A 14 6.32 -3.18 -2.07
C GLY A 14 4.84 -2.78 -2.14
N GLU A 15 3.97 -3.75 -1.91
CA GLU A 15 2.51 -3.58 -2.00
C GLU A 15 1.89 -3.27 -0.62
N ILE A 16 0.69 -2.69 -0.62
CA ILE A 16 -0.09 -2.51 0.61
C ILE A 16 -0.79 -3.84 0.95
N PRO A 17 -0.52 -4.47 2.11
CA PRO A 17 -1.19 -5.71 2.49
C PRO A 17 -2.69 -5.50 2.68
N SER A 18 -3.52 -6.42 2.13
CA SER A 18 -4.97 -6.38 2.31
C SER A 18 -5.40 -6.49 3.77
N SER A 19 -4.60 -7.15 4.60
CA SER A 19 -4.84 -7.34 6.05
C SER A 19 -4.92 -6.02 6.82
N ILE A 20 -4.31 -4.94 6.35
CA ILE A 20 -4.50 -3.60 6.95
C ILE A 20 -5.95 -3.14 6.79
N GLY A 21 -6.60 -3.52 5.69
CA GLY A 21 -8.01 -3.24 5.44
C GLY A 21 -8.97 -4.01 6.34
N ASP A 22 -8.53 -5.11 6.94
CA ASP A 22 -9.33 -5.94 7.85
C ASP A 22 -9.41 -5.35 9.28
N LEU A 23 -8.63 -4.29 9.55
CA LEU A 23 -8.64 -3.58 10.83
C LEU A 23 -9.91 -2.72 10.94
N LEU A 24 -10.97 -3.29 11.52
CA LEU A 24 -12.31 -2.67 11.59
C LEU A 24 -12.36 -1.30 12.28
N SER A 25 -11.41 -1.01 13.16
CA SER A 25 -11.33 0.26 13.89
C SER A 25 -10.47 1.30 13.18
N LEU A 26 -9.80 0.94 12.08
CA LEU A 26 -8.88 1.83 11.39
C LEU A 26 -9.67 2.91 10.64
N LEU A 27 -9.52 4.15 11.10
CA LEU A 27 -10.16 5.34 10.54
C LEU A 27 -9.25 6.05 9.55
N VAL A 28 -7.94 6.05 9.80
CA VAL A 28 -6.93 6.71 8.96
C VAL A 28 -5.76 5.77 8.71
N CYS A 29 -5.37 5.64 7.44
CA CYS A 29 -4.12 5.02 7.03
C CYS A 29 -3.46 5.93 5.99
N ASN A 30 -2.45 6.71 6.40
CA ASN A 30 -1.72 7.60 5.50
C ASN A 30 -0.36 6.99 5.17
N VAL A 31 -0.20 6.57 3.92
CA VAL A 31 1.04 5.98 3.36
C VAL A 31 1.59 6.83 2.21
N SER A 32 1.19 8.10 2.15
CA SER A 32 1.57 9.00 1.06
C SER A 32 3.08 9.25 1.02
N ASN A 33 3.59 9.67 -0.14
CA ASN A 33 5.00 10.00 -0.34
C ASN A 33 5.94 8.86 0.07
N ASN A 34 5.68 7.66 -0.45
CA ASN A 34 6.53 6.48 -0.32
C ASN A 34 6.91 5.94 -1.71
N LYS A 35 7.50 4.76 -1.78
CA LYS A 35 7.84 4.05 -3.03
C LYS A 35 6.98 2.78 -3.19
N LEU A 36 5.73 2.82 -2.71
CA LEU A 36 4.81 1.70 -2.82
C LEU A 36 4.37 1.48 -4.26
N ILE A 37 4.08 0.22 -4.58
CA ILE A 37 3.68 -0.24 -5.91
C ILE A 37 2.40 -1.10 -5.84
N GLY A 38 1.84 -1.43 -7.00
CA GLY A 38 0.71 -2.35 -7.11
C GLY A 38 -0.64 -1.65 -6.97
N THR A 39 -1.65 -2.37 -6.50
CA THR A 39 -3.02 -1.85 -6.37
C THR A 39 -3.38 -1.61 -4.91
N VAL A 40 -3.97 -0.47 -4.58
CA VAL A 40 -4.59 -0.25 -3.26
C VAL A 40 -5.66 -1.33 -3.04
N PRO A 41 -5.56 -2.15 -1.98
CA PRO A 41 -6.50 -3.24 -1.76
C PRO A 41 -7.93 -2.73 -1.72
N ASP A 42 -8.80 -3.44 -2.43
CA ASP A 42 -10.19 -3.03 -2.62
C ASP A 42 -11.08 -3.45 -1.44
N THR A 43 -10.74 -2.97 -0.23
CA THR A 43 -11.46 -3.28 1.01
C THR A 43 -12.43 -2.17 1.36
N THR A 44 -13.47 -2.50 2.14
CA THR A 44 -14.45 -1.49 2.61
C THR A 44 -13.79 -0.36 3.39
N THR A 45 -12.73 -0.66 4.14
CA THR A 45 -11.94 0.32 4.91
C THR A 45 -11.21 1.28 3.99
N PHE A 46 -10.44 0.80 3.01
CA PHE A 46 -9.69 1.66 2.10
C PHE A 46 -10.56 2.43 1.12
N ARG A 47 -11.71 1.88 0.69
CA ARG A 47 -12.69 2.60 -0.15
C ARG A 47 -13.22 3.88 0.51
N LYS A 48 -13.32 3.90 1.84
CA LYS A 48 -13.81 5.05 2.62
C LYS A 48 -12.73 6.11 2.86
N MET A 49 -11.46 5.79 2.64
CA MET A 49 -10.36 6.70 2.88
C MET A 49 -10.13 7.67 1.72
N ASP A 50 -9.65 8.86 2.08
CA ASP A 50 -9.26 9.91 1.15
C ASP A 50 -8.13 9.41 0.22
N LEU A 51 -8.19 9.81 -1.06
CA LEU A 51 -7.17 9.47 -2.05
C LEU A 51 -5.79 10.04 -1.71
N THR A 52 -5.75 11.19 -1.03
CA THR A 52 -4.52 11.86 -0.61
C THR A 52 -3.67 11.00 0.31
N ASN A 53 -4.26 10.09 1.09
CA ASN A 53 -3.56 9.13 1.93
C ASN A 53 -2.66 8.16 1.17
N PHE A 54 -2.88 7.99 -0.14
CA PHE A 54 -2.13 7.08 -1.00
C PHE A 54 -1.27 7.82 -2.05
N ALA A 55 -1.35 9.15 -2.10
CA ALA A 55 -0.67 9.98 -3.10
C ALA A 55 0.86 9.92 -2.99
N GLY A 56 1.57 10.35 -4.04
CA GLY A 56 3.04 10.39 -4.03
C GLY A 56 3.73 9.01 -4.11
N ASN A 57 2.98 7.93 -4.38
CA ASN A 57 3.50 6.60 -4.66
C ASN A 57 3.40 6.29 -6.16
N ASN A 58 4.46 6.54 -6.93
CA ASN A 58 4.42 6.50 -8.41
C ASN A 58 3.98 5.15 -9.01
N GLY A 59 4.24 4.03 -8.34
CA GLY A 59 3.85 2.70 -8.83
C GLY A 59 2.55 2.17 -8.24
N LEU A 60 1.90 2.94 -7.36
CA LEU A 60 0.66 2.55 -6.69
C LEU A 60 -0.54 3.07 -7.49
N CYS A 61 -1.54 2.22 -7.67
CA CYS A 61 -2.73 2.56 -8.40
C CYS A 61 -4.01 2.16 -7.62
N ARG A 62 -5.13 2.86 -7.84
CA ARG A 62 -6.41 2.55 -7.18
C ARG A 62 -7.47 2.11 -8.19
N VAL A 63 -8.12 0.98 -7.89
CA VAL A 63 -9.23 0.42 -8.69
C VAL A 63 -10.31 1.49 -8.89
N GLY A 64 -10.72 1.70 -10.14
CA GLY A 64 -11.68 2.75 -10.53
C GLY A 64 -11.06 4.03 -11.08
N THR A 65 -9.72 4.13 -11.15
CA THR A 65 -9.03 5.16 -11.92
C THR A 65 -8.63 4.63 -13.30
N ASN A 66 -8.74 5.47 -14.32
CA ASN A 66 -8.48 5.22 -15.74
C ASN A 66 -7.01 4.84 -16.08
N HIS A 67 -6.14 4.72 -15.08
CA HIS A 67 -4.73 4.35 -15.22
C HIS A 67 -4.37 3.05 -14.47
N CYS A 68 -5.33 2.41 -13.82
CA CYS A 68 -5.16 1.04 -13.32
C CYS A 68 -5.45 0.09 -14.45
N HIS A 69 -4.40 -0.29 -15.18
CA HIS A 69 -4.44 -1.54 -15.93
C HIS A 69 -4.02 -2.63 -14.95
N PRO A 70 -4.94 -3.41 -14.36
CA PRO A 70 -4.56 -4.68 -13.77
C PRO A 70 -4.11 -5.51 -14.96
N SER A 71 -2.81 -5.50 -15.24
CA SER A 71 -2.26 -6.37 -16.26
C SER A 71 -2.57 -7.79 -15.83
N LEU A 72 -3.66 -8.35 -16.39
CA LEU A 72 -3.81 -9.78 -16.61
C LEU A 72 -2.52 -10.23 -17.26
N THR A 73 -1.60 -10.75 -16.45
CA THR A 73 -0.51 -11.65 -16.87
C THR A 73 -0.07 -11.43 -18.32
N SER A 74 0.57 -10.29 -18.61
CA SER A 74 1.36 -10.24 -19.84
C SER A 74 2.56 -11.12 -19.56
N SER A 75 2.62 -12.24 -20.28
CA SER A 75 3.77 -13.11 -20.42
C SER A 75 4.95 -12.31 -20.97
N HIS A 76 5.56 -11.48 -20.13
CA HIS A 76 6.90 -10.98 -20.28
C HIS A 76 7.60 -11.19 -18.95
N HIS A 77 8.53 -12.15 -19.00
CA HIS A 77 9.54 -12.43 -18.01
C HIS A 77 10.35 -11.15 -17.71
N GLU A 78 9.82 -10.27 -16.88
CA GLU A 78 10.64 -9.31 -16.13
C GLU A 78 11.46 -10.15 -15.17
N LYS A 79 12.75 -10.29 -15.49
CA LYS A 79 13.74 -10.95 -14.62
C LYS A 79 13.59 -10.40 -13.20
N PRO A 80 13.68 -11.24 -12.15
CA PRO A 80 13.86 -10.72 -10.82
C PRO A 80 15.16 -9.92 -10.83
N MET A 81 15.06 -8.61 -10.57
CA MET A 81 16.20 -7.76 -10.33
C MET A 81 16.84 -8.23 -9.01
N LYS A 82 17.68 -9.26 -9.12
CA LYS A 82 18.60 -9.69 -8.09
C LYS A 82 19.79 -8.74 -8.14
N ASP A 83 19.87 -7.83 -7.17
CA ASP A 83 20.86 -7.95 -6.11
C ASP A 83 20.89 -6.68 -5.26
N GLY A 84 20.75 -6.90 -3.96
CA GLY A 84 20.62 -5.90 -2.94
C GLY A 84 19.56 -6.39 -1.98
N LEU A 85 19.98 -7.12 -0.95
CA LEU A 85 19.15 -7.55 0.17
C LEU A 85 18.27 -6.37 0.60
N SER A 86 17.03 -6.37 0.12
CA SER A 86 16.08 -5.31 0.43
C SER A 86 15.79 -5.49 1.90
N ARG A 87 16.18 -4.52 2.71
CA ARG A 87 15.94 -4.57 4.14
C ARG A 87 14.43 -4.42 4.30
N GLU A 88 13.73 -5.54 4.42
CA GLU A 88 12.32 -5.54 4.76
C GLU A 88 12.19 -4.88 6.13
N LYS A 89 11.78 -3.61 6.13
CA LYS A 89 11.44 -2.91 7.37
C LYS A 89 10.09 -3.44 7.80
N ILE A 90 10.11 -4.41 8.70
CA ILE A 90 8.90 -4.87 9.39
C ILE A 90 8.45 -3.71 10.29
N VAL A 91 7.37 -3.04 9.90
CA VAL A 91 6.68 -2.11 10.79
C VAL A 91 5.70 -2.93 11.63
N SER A 92 6.12 -3.28 12.85
CA SER A 92 5.23 -3.95 13.81
C SER A 92 4.32 -2.91 14.45
N ILE A 93 3.01 -3.02 14.24
CA ILE A 93 2.04 -2.10 14.85
C ILE A 93 1.57 -2.66 16.20
N VAL A 94 2.18 -2.10 17.24
CA VAL A 94 1.82 -2.08 18.67
C VAL A 94 0.43 -1.51 19.00
N SER A 95 -0.66 -2.27 19.06
CA SER A 95 -1.92 -1.72 19.58
C SER A 95 -2.06 -1.97 21.09
N GLY A 96 -2.08 -0.90 21.89
CA GLY A 96 -2.39 -0.96 23.33
C GLY A 96 -3.90 -1.04 23.59
N VAL A 97 -4.26 -1.75 24.67
CA VAL A 97 -5.59 -1.75 25.31
C VAL A 97 -5.64 -0.75 26.44
#